data_AF-A0A3T0LWD5-F1
#
_entry.id   AF-A0A3T0LWD5-F1
#
_cell.length_a   1.000
_cell.length_b   1.000
_cell.length_c   1.000
_cell.angle_alpha   90.00
_cell.angle_beta   90.00
_cell.angle_gamma   90.00
#
_symmetry.space_group_name_H-M   'P 1'
#
loop_
_entity.id
_entity.type
_entity.pdbx_description
1 polymer ?
#
loop_
_entity_poly.entity_id
_entity_poly.type
_entity_poly.pdbx_seq_one_letter_code
_entity_poly.pdbx_strand_id
1 'polypeptide(L)'
;MNKILSKTFKNTASIYCNASFNCIHNNIIYIFEKIVITKQWPVGLVSHLVLWYSVIVTIVLFFITPIKNNNSWQNNFSKIFPKIILPLIIMMFVSISIRINAYGITEKRYFTLILGIWLFFIMKSLQNGANTLISPLSASYNYETFIIKVIYKGNQIYTKNLNFFVKNLIDKYGMLSKENALSPEEMTLTEENEKVKVKFIFLNISGNKSDTNRGINPKEINFYMLVKIK
;
A
#
# COMPACT_ATOMS: atom_id res chain seq x y z
N MET A 1 25.43 -1.79 -23.48
CA MET A 1 26.31 -1.13 -22.50
C MET A 1 25.56 -0.28 -21.45
N ASN A 2 24.71 0.68 -21.86
CA ASN A 2 23.97 1.57 -20.94
C ASN A 2 23.07 0.88 -19.90
N LYS A 3 22.42 -0.24 -20.23
CA LYS A 3 21.53 -0.96 -19.29
C LYS A 3 22.30 -1.69 -18.17
N ILE A 4 23.54 -2.12 -18.45
CA ILE A 4 24.42 -2.79 -17.49
C ILE A 4 25.04 -1.74 -16.56
N LEU A 5 25.54 -0.63 -17.12
CA LEU A 5 26.04 0.52 -16.35
C LEU A 5 24.96 1.16 -15.45
N SER A 6 23.73 1.27 -15.93
CA SER A 6 22.60 1.74 -15.11
C SER A 6 22.27 0.80 -13.95
N LYS A 7 22.37 -0.51 -14.17
CA LYS A 7 22.10 -1.53 -13.14
C LYS A 7 23.22 -1.62 -12.11
N THR A 8 24.48 -1.53 -12.52
CA THR A 8 25.64 -1.50 -11.61
C THR A 8 25.66 -0.22 -10.79
N PHE A 9 25.39 0.95 -11.39
CA PHE A 9 25.28 2.22 -10.66
C PHE A 9 24.14 2.24 -9.64
N LYS A 10 22.96 1.73 -10.00
CA LYS A 10 21.85 1.58 -9.05
C LYS A 10 22.22 0.65 -7.89
N ASN A 11 22.90 -0.46 -8.15
CA ASN A 11 23.29 -1.40 -7.11
C ASN A 11 24.35 -0.80 -6.17
N THR A 12 25.38 -0.16 -6.70
CA THR A 12 26.42 0.48 -5.88
C THR A 12 25.84 1.61 -5.04
N ALA A 13 25.06 2.52 -5.64
CA ALA A 13 24.40 3.60 -4.89
C ALA A 13 23.50 3.08 -3.77
N SER A 14 22.81 1.96 -3.99
CA SER A 14 21.94 1.35 -2.98
C SER A 14 22.72 0.70 -1.83
N ILE A 15 23.91 0.12 -2.12
CA ILE A 15 24.81 -0.42 -1.10
C ILE A 15 25.35 0.71 -0.23
N TYR A 16 25.83 1.81 -0.83
CA TYR A 16 26.30 2.98 -0.09
C TYR A 16 25.20 3.61 0.76
N CYS A 17 23.98 3.76 0.21
CA CYS A 17 22.85 4.32 0.94
C CYS A 17 22.51 3.48 2.19
N ASN A 18 22.42 2.16 2.02
CA ASN A 18 22.14 1.23 3.13
C ASN A 18 23.28 1.23 4.17
N ALA A 19 24.54 1.22 3.72
CA ALA A 19 25.69 1.32 4.60
C ALA A 19 25.67 2.61 5.42
N SER A 20 25.40 3.76 4.79
CA SER A 20 25.31 5.06 5.47
C SER A 20 24.23 5.06 6.56
N PHE A 21 23.04 4.56 6.28
CA PHE A 21 21.98 4.51 7.30
C PHE A 21 22.27 3.54 8.44
N ASN A 22 22.89 2.39 8.17
CA ASN A 22 23.29 1.43 9.19
C ASN A 22 24.44 1.97 10.07
N CYS A 23 25.39 2.70 9.48
CA CYS A 23 26.45 3.37 10.23
C CYS A 23 25.86 4.38 11.22
N ILE A 24 24.89 5.19 10.79
CA ILE A 24 24.20 6.15 11.69
C ILE A 24 23.46 5.39 12.80
N HIS A 25 22.76 4.31 12.46
CA HIS A 25 22.07 3.47 13.43
C HIS A 25 23.02 2.88 14.50
N ASN A 26 24.13 2.27 14.08
CA ASN A 26 25.09 1.68 15.01
C ASN A 26 25.73 2.72 15.94
N ASN A 27 26.04 3.92 15.43
CA ASN A 27 26.53 5.02 16.27
C ASN A 27 25.49 5.45 17.31
N ILE A 28 24.22 5.52 16.90
CA ILE A 28 23.12 5.83 17.80
C ILE A 28 23.02 4.75 18.88
N ILE A 29 23.01 3.46 18.52
CA ILE A 29 22.99 2.35 19.49
C ILE A 29 24.19 2.39 20.43
N TYR A 30 25.40 2.65 19.93
CA TYR A 30 26.59 2.74 20.76
C TYR A 30 26.47 3.83 21.85
N ILE A 31 25.94 5.00 21.47
CA ILE A 31 25.62 6.07 22.43
C ILE A 31 24.59 5.59 23.44
N PHE A 32 23.58 4.82 23.01
CA PHE A 32 22.57 4.25 23.89
C PHE A 32 23.10 3.22 24.88
N GLU A 33 23.92 2.27 24.44
CA GLU A 33 24.53 1.27 25.31
C GLU A 33 25.33 1.94 26.42
N LYS A 34 26.10 2.99 26.07
CA LYS A 34 26.82 3.80 27.04
C LYS A 34 25.88 4.47 28.07
N ILE A 35 24.73 4.98 27.63
CA ILE A 35 23.72 5.62 28.50
C ILE A 35 23.05 4.62 29.44
N VAL A 36 22.77 3.40 28.96
CA VAL A 36 22.18 2.33 29.79
C VAL A 36 23.13 1.92 30.91
N ILE A 37 24.44 1.85 30.61
CA ILE A 37 25.49 1.50 31.59
C ILE A 37 25.68 2.64 32.61
N THR A 38 25.78 3.89 32.17
CA THR A 38 26.01 5.02 33.07
C THR A 38 24.77 5.44 33.85
N LYS A 39 23.58 5.00 33.41
CA LYS A 39 22.24 5.45 33.90
C LYS A 39 22.04 6.97 33.88
N GLN A 40 22.99 7.72 33.30
CA GLN A 40 22.93 9.16 33.15
C GLN A 40 22.34 9.47 31.78
N TRP A 41 21.06 9.85 31.76
CA TRP A 41 20.35 10.18 30.55
C TRP A 41 20.65 11.63 30.13
N PRO A 42 21.38 11.87 29.02
CA PRO A 42 21.66 13.23 28.58
C PRO A 42 20.36 13.91 28.16
N VAL A 43 20.20 15.15 28.61
CA VAL A 43 18.90 15.84 28.60
C VAL A 43 18.49 16.17 27.16
N GLY A 44 17.45 15.51 26.66
CA GLY A 44 16.79 15.83 25.39
C GLY A 44 17.55 15.45 24.11
N LEU A 45 18.84 15.14 24.17
CA LEU A 45 19.67 14.81 23.00
C LEU A 45 19.19 13.51 22.32
N VAL A 46 18.92 12.49 23.12
CA VAL A 46 18.56 11.15 22.69
C VAL A 46 17.29 11.14 21.85
N SER A 47 16.23 11.80 22.36
CA SER A 47 14.92 11.80 21.70
C SER A 47 14.96 12.55 20.37
N HIS A 48 15.67 13.69 20.28
CA HIS A 48 15.74 14.46 19.04
C HIS A 48 16.53 13.74 17.95
N LEU A 49 17.62 13.05 18.31
CA LEU A 49 18.41 12.27 17.36
C LEU A 49 17.60 11.13 16.74
N VAL A 50 16.90 10.36 17.57
CA VAL A 50 16.04 9.27 17.09
C VAL A 50 14.90 9.80 16.24
N LEU A 51 14.30 10.92 16.62
CA LEU A 51 13.17 11.51 15.92
C LEU A 51 13.58 11.97 14.51
N TRP A 52 14.64 12.77 14.37
CA TRP A 52 15.13 13.21 13.06
C TRP A 52 15.53 12.04 12.17
N TYR A 53 16.26 11.07 12.71
CA TYR A 53 16.65 9.88 11.97
C TYR A 53 15.41 9.09 11.47
N SER A 54 14.43 8.87 12.34
CA SER A 54 13.22 8.11 12.01
C SER A 54 12.36 8.82 10.98
N VAL A 55 12.22 10.15 11.06
CA VAL A 55 11.47 10.95 10.06
C VAL A 55 12.12 10.85 8.69
N ILE A 56 13.45 11.05 8.61
CA ILE A 56 14.18 10.96 7.33
C ILE A 56 14.03 9.57 6.72
N VAL A 57 14.23 8.51 7.50
CA VAL A 57 14.10 7.14 6.98
C VAL A 57 12.66 6.84 6.57
N THR A 58 11.66 7.35 7.29
CA THR A 58 10.24 7.18 6.92
C THR A 58 9.94 7.81 5.57
N ILE A 59 10.42 9.04 5.33
CA ILE A 59 10.26 9.72 4.04
C ILE A 59 10.93 8.89 2.94
N VAL A 60 12.17 8.44 3.15
CA VAL A 60 12.89 7.62 2.18
C VAL A 60 12.14 6.32 1.87
N LEU A 61 11.60 5.64 2.89
CA LEU A 61 10.77 4.44 2.73
C LEU A 61 9.49 4.74 1.92
N PHE A 62 8.84 5.87 2.20
CA PHE A 62 7.64 6.28 1.48
C PHE A 62 7.90 6.50 -0.01
N PHE A 63 9.06 7.05 -0.39
CA PHE A 63 9.44 7.21 -1.79
C PHE A 63 9.86 5.91 -2.47
N ILE A 64 10.52 4.98 -1.74
CA ILE A 64 10.97 3.71 -2.32
C ILE A 64 9.81 2.73 -2.52
N THR A 65 8.82 2.74 -1.62
CA THR A 65 7.69 1.80 -1.64
C THR A 65 6.87 1.82 -2.95
N PRO A 66 6.45 2.96 -3.52
CA PRO A 66 5.70 2.99 -4.78
C PRO A 66 6.58 2.64 -5.99
N ILE A 67 7.90 2.83 -5.91
CA ILE A 67 8.85 2.56 -7.00
C ILE A 67 9.38 1.13 -6.90
N LYS A 68 8.52 0.17 -6.54
CA LYS A 68 8.87 -1.26 -6.41
C LYS A 68 9.13 -1.86 -7.78
N ASN A 69 10.29 -1.55 -8.32
CA ASN A 69 10.84 -2.27 -9.47
C ASN A 69 11.31 -3.64 -8.97
N ASN A 70 11.53 -4.60 -9.86
CA ASN A 70 11.86 -5.99 -9.52
C ASN A 70 13.30 -6.15 -8.94
N ASN A 71 13.75 -5.19 -8.13
CA ASN A 71 15.06 -5.12 -7.52
C ASN A 71 15.00 -5.61 -6.06
N SER A 72 15.75 -6.68 -5.78
CA SER A 72 15.82 -7.32 -4.46
C SER A 72 16.24 -6.35 -3.34
N TRP A 73 17.06 -5.33 -3.63
CA TRP A 73 17.50 -4.37 -2.63
C TRP A 73 16.35 -3.52 -2.06
N GLN A 74 15.47 -3.00 -2.91
CA GLN A 74 14.34 -2.15 -2.47
C GLN A 74 13.40 -2.93 -1.56
N ASN A 75 13.13 -4.19 -1.92
CA ASN A 75 12.30 -5.10 -1.14
C ASN A 75 12.94 -5.44 0.22
N ASN A 76 14.26 -5.63 0.26
CA ASN A 76 14.97 -5.92 1.52
C ASN A 76 15.04 -4.68 2.42
N PHE A 77 15.36 -3.51 1.85
CA PHE A 77 15.39 -2.23 2.55
C PHE A 77 14.05 -1.92 3.22
N SER A 78 12.95 -2.05 2.47
CA SER A 78 11.60 -1.74 2.96
C SER A 78 11.12 -2.68 4.07
N LYS A 79 11.75 -3.85 4.24
CA LYS A 79 11.43 -4.83 5.28
C LYS A 79 12.35 -4.76 6.49
N ILE A 80 13.64 -4.46 6.27
CA ILE A 80 14.66 -4.45 7.32
C ILE A 80 14.64 -3.14 8.11
N PHE A 81 14.57 -2.00 7.43
CA PHE A 81 14.65 -0.69 8.09
C PHE A 81 13.55 -0.44 9.12
N PRO A 82 12.27 -0.79 8.86
CA PRO A 82 11.24 -0.68 9.88
C PRO A 82 11.53 -1.49 11.15
N LYS A 83 12.24 -2.63 11.04
CA LYS A 83 12.63 -3.46 12.20
C LYS A 83 13.78 -2.83 12.99
N ILE A 84 14.75 -2.23 12.29
CA ILE A 84 15.90 -1.54 12.88
C ILE A 84 15.49 -0.29 13.67
N ILE A 85 14.50 0.46 13.16
CA ILE A 85 14.03 1.70 13.81
C ILE A 85 13.18 1.41 15.05
N LEU A 86 12.49 0.27 15.11
CA LEU A 86 11.55 -0.05 16.18
C LEU A 86 12.20 -0.04 17.58
N PRO A 87 13.37 -0.68 17.82
CA PRO A 87 14.11 -0.55 19.08
C PRO A 87 14.47 0.90 19.44
N LEU A 88 14.88 1.72 18.46
CA LEU A 88 15.22 3.12 18.69
C LEU A 88 14.00 3.93 19.18
N ILE A 89 12.83 3.71 18.56
CA ILE A 89 11.58 4.33 18.98
C ILE A 89 11.19 3.90 20.40
N ILE A 90 11.33 2.62 20.74
CA ILE A 90 11.07 2.11 22.10
C ILE A 90 11.98 2.82 23.12
N MET A 91 13.27 2.93 22.82
CA MET A 91 14.23 3.62 23.69
C MET A 91 13.90 5.11 23.82
N MET A 92 13.42 5.75 22.76
CA MET A 92 12.94 7.12 22.81
C MET A 92 11.74 7.27 23.77
N PHE A 93 10.79 6.34 23.76
CA PHE A 93 9.68 6.34 24.72
C PHE A 93 10.16 6.22 26.17
N VAL A 94 11.12 5.34 26.45
CA VAL A 94 11.70 5.23 27.79
C VAL A 94 12.32 6.55 28.22
N SER A 95 13.13 7.17 27.36
CA SER A 95 13.80 8.43 27.64
C SER A 95 12.83 9.58 27.94
N ILE A 96 11.75 9.72 27.17
CA ILE A 96 10.78 10.80 27.37
C ILE A 96 9.89 10.54 28.59
N SER A 97 9.53 9.28 28.87
CA SER A 97 8.70 8.89 30.02
C SER A 97 9.38 9.21 31.36
N ILE A 98 10.69 8.95 31.49
CA ILE A 98 11.46 9.33 32.67
C ILE A 98 11.38 10.85 32.91
N ARG A 99 11.47 11.64 31.83
CA ARG A 99 11.44 13.11 31.94
C ARG A 99 10.05 13.63 32.28
N ILE A 100 9.00 13.05 31.71
CA ILE A 100 7.61 13.43 32.04
C ILE A 100 7.33 13.16 33.51
N ASN A 101 7.80 12.04 34.05
CA ASN A 101 7.66 11.73 35.47
C ASN A 101 8.46 12.70 36.37
N ALA A 102 9.66 13.11 35.95
CA ALA A 102 10.54 13.96 36.77
C ALA A 102 10.19 15.46 36.76
N TYR A 103 9.67 15.99 35.65
CA TYR A 103 9.45 17.44 35.48
C TYR A 103 8.03 17.81 35.06
N GLY A 104 7.12 16.85 35.01
CA GLY A 104 5.75 17.05 34.53
C GLY A 104 5.62 17.10 33.00
N ILE A 105 4.37 17.28 32.56
CA ILE A 105 3.98 17.35 31.15
C ILE A 105 4.27 18.76 30.62
N THR A 106 5.15 18.87 29.62
CA THR A 106 5.43 20.15 28.93
C THR A 106 5.08 20.02 27.45
N GLU A 107 4.63 21.11 26.83
CA GLU A 107 4.11 21.11 25.44
C GLU A 107 5.06 20.45 24.44
N LYS A 108 6.35 20.82 24.46
CA LYS A 108 7.37 20.26 23.55
C LYS A 108 7.51 18.73 23.63
N ARG A 109 7.25 18.13 24.81
CA ARG A 109 7.38 16.67 25.03
C ARG A 109 6.20 15.90 24.43
N TYR A 110 5.02 16.53 24.42
CA TYR A 110 3.82 15.93 23.87
C TYR A 110 3.93 15.77 22.34
N PHE A 111 4.47 16.78 21.65
CA PHE A 111 4.75 16.68 20.21
C PHE A 111 5.69 15.53 19.88
N THR A 112 6.77 15.36 20.66
CA THR A 112 7.70 14.22 20.51
C THR A 112 7.00 12.88 20.73
N LEU A 113 6.14 12.77 21.75
CA LEU A 113 5.39 11.55 22.04
C LEU A 113 4.40 11.18 20.93
N ILE A 114 3.56 12.14 20.50
CA ILE A 114 2.58 11.89 19.42
C ILE A 114 3.32 11.46 18.16
N LEU A 115 4.38 12.19 17.78
CA LEU A 115 5.13 11.87 16.58
C LEU A 115 5.81 10.50 16.69
N GLY A 116 6.33 10.16 17.86
CA GLY A 116 6.86 8.82 18.15
C GLY A 116 5.81 7.71 18.01
N ILE A 117 4.59 7.94 18.51
CA ILE A 117 3.47 6.99 18.40
C ILE A 117 3.09 6.84 16.92
N TRP A 118 2.99 7.95 16.20
CA TRP A 118 2.69 7.95 14.76
C TRP A 118 3.74 7.15 13.97
N LEU A 119 5.03 7.38 14.23
CA LEU A 119 6.13 6.63 13.62
C LEU A 119 6.09 5.14 13.98
N PHE A 120 5.80 4.80 15.25
CA PHE A 120 5.68 3.42 15.70
C PHE A 120 4.61 2.65 14.90
N PHE A 121 3.44 3.25 14.70
CA PHE A 121 2.37 2.66 13.91
C PHE A 121 2.75 2.52 12.43
N ILE A 122 3.42 3.50 11.83
CA ILE A 122 3.91 3.40 10.45
C ILE A 122 4.89 2.24 10.30
N MET A 123 5.88 2.15 11.20
CA MET A 123 6.89 1.09 11.14
C MET A 123 6.25 -0.29 11.31
N LYS A 124 5.29 -0.43 12.23
CA LYS A 124 4.53 -1.67 12.42
C LYS A 124 3.67 -2.02 11.20
N SER A 125 3.02 -1.03 10.58
CA SER A 125 2.22 -1.21 9.38
C SER A 125 3.05 -1.69 8.19
N LEU A 126 4.24 -1.11 7.99
CA LEU A 126 5.18 -1.51 6.95
C LEU A 126 5.71 -2.93 7.15
N GLN A 127 5.95 -3.35 8.40
CA GLN A 127 6.38 -4.72 8.72
C GLN A 127 5.29 -5.76 8.45
N ASN A 128 4.05 -5.46 8.81
CA ASN A 128 2.93 -6.39 8.70
C ASN A 128 2.34 -6.47 7.28
N GLY A 129 2.87 -5.65 6.35
CA GLY A 129 2.51 -5.64 4.94
C GLY A 129 1.01 -5.48 4.72
N ALA A 130 0.49 -4.26 4.80
CA ALA A 130 -0.88 -3.91 4.39
C ALA A 130 -2.06 -4.72 5.00
N ASN A 131 -1.80 -5.63 5.95
CA ASN A 131 -2.80 -6.58 6.45
C ASN A 131 -3.64 -6.05 7.62
N THR A 132 -3.46 -4.80 8.06
CA THR A 132 -4.10 -4.34 9.31
C THR A 132 -5.03 -3.14 9.19
N LEU A 133 -5.18 -2.49 8.02
CA LEU A 133 -6.11 -1.35 7.88
C LEU A 133 -6.79 -1.20 6.51
N ILE A 134 -6.52 -2.08 5.54
CA ILE A 134 -7.30 -2.11 4.30
C ILE A 134 -8.56 -2.91 4.62
N SER A 135 -9.73 -2.34 4.36
CA SER A 135 -11.01 -3.05 4.35
C SER A 135 -10.81 -4.52 3.97
N PRO A 136 -11.36 -5.48 4.74
CA PRO A 136 -11.17 -6.91 4.47
C PRO A 136 -11.62 -7.30 3.06
N LEU A 137 -12.41 -6.44 2.41
CA LEU A 137 -12.87 -6.54 1.05
C LEU A 137 -12.25 -5.45 0.16
N SER A 138 -11.66 -5.85 -0.96
CA SER A 138 -11.26 -4.96 -2.05
C SER A 138 -11.71 -5.49 -3.40
N ALA A 139 -11.93 -4.59 -4.35
CA ALA A 139 -12.28 -4.92 -5.71
C ALA A 139 -11.42 -4.12 -6.68
N SER A 140 -11.06 -4.74 -7.81
CA SER A 140 -10.26 -4.12 -8.85
C SER A 140 -10.90 -4.42 -10.21
N TYR A 141 -10.89 -3.41 -11.07
CA TYR A 141 -11.33 -3.49 -12.45
C TYR A 141 -10.21 -3.05 -13.38
N ASN A 142 -9.93 -3.86 -14.40
CA ASN A 142 -8.95 -3.54 -15.42
C ASN A 142 -9.68 -3.09 -16.70
N TYR A 143 -9.50 -1.83 -17.09
CA TYR A 143 -10.18 -1.21 -18.23
C TYR A 143 -9.74 -1.77 -19.60
N GLU A 144 -8.55 -2.36 -19.71
CA GLU A 144 -8.04 -2.93 -20.97
C GLU A 144 -8.58 -4.34 -21.23
N THR A 145 -8.66 -5.15 -20.18
CA THR A 145 -9.05 -6.56 -20.25
C THR A 145 -10.51 -6.80 -19.87
N PHE A 146 -11.18 -5.80 -19.30
CA PHE A 146 -12.54 -5.86 -18.77
C PHE A 146 -12.71 -6.93 -17.67
N ILE A 147 -11.63 -7.24 -16.94
CA ILE A 147 -11.63 -8.23 -15.87
C ILE A 147 -11.87 -7.55 -14.52
N ILE A 148 -12.82 -8.09 -13.77
CA ILE A 148 -13.09 -7.72 -12.38
C ILE A 148 -12.55 -8.80 -11.46
N LYS A 149 -11.88 -8.36 -10.39
CA LYS A 149 -11.39 -9.23 -9.31
C LYS A 149 -11.89 -8.72 -7.98
N VAL A 150 -12.37 -9.62 -7.14
CA VAL A 150 -12.72 -9.35 -5.74
C VAL A 150 -11.79 -10.15 -4.85
N ILE A 151 -11.15 -9.44 -3.92
CA ILE A 151 -10.21 -9.99 -2.95
C ILE A 151 -10.82 -9.82 -1.56
N TYR A 152 -10.87 -10.92 -0.81
CA TYR A 152 -11.31 -10.92 0.57
C TYR A 152 -10.23 -11.53 1.47
N LYS A 153 -9.81 -10.80 2.50
CA LYS A 153 -8.74 -11.20 3.44
C LYS A 153 -7.46 -11.68 2.72
N GLY A 154 -7.11 -11.02 1.62
CA GLY A 154 -5.92 -11.36 0.82
C GLY A 154 -6.09 -12.51 -0.19
N ASN A 155 -7.25 -13.20 -0.19
CA ASN A 155 -7.53 -14.27 -1.14
C ASN A 155 -8.45 -13.80 -2.28
N GLN A 156 -8.13 -14.17 -3.52
CA GLN A 156 -9.01 -13.92 -4.65
C GLN A 156 -10.23 -14.84 -4.55
N ILE A 157 -11.41 -14.26 -4.32
CA ILE A 157 -12.66 -15.00 -4.12
C ILE A 157 -13.58 -14.97 -5.35
N TYR A 158 -13.36 -14.02 -6.27
CA TYR A 158 -14.15 -13.89 -7.49
C TYR A 158 -13.33 -13.23 -8.59
N THR A 159 -13.44 -13.77 -9.81
CA THR A 159 -12.85 -13.20 -11.03
C THR A 159 -13.82 -13.40 -12.18
N LYS A 160 -14.13 -12.32 -12.92
CA LYS A 160 -15.01 -12.39 -14.09
C LYS A 160 -14.54 -11.46 -15.20
N ASN A 161 -14.66 -11.92 -16.45
CA ASN A 161 -14.46 -11.10 -17.63
C ASN A 161 -15.81 -10.55 -18.10
N LEU A 162 -16.00 -9.24 -18.04
CA LEU A 162 -17.25 -8.58 -18.45
C LEU A 162 -17.46 -8.58 -19.96
N ASN A 163 -16.42 -8.74 -20.76
CA ASN A 163 -16.53 -8.75 -22.22
C ASN A 163 -17.43 -9.91 -22.71
N PHE A 164 -17.43 -11.04 -22.00
CA PHE A 164 -18.33 -12.15 -22.31
C PHE A 164 -19.81 -11.76 -22.12
N PHE A 165 -20.13 -11.05 -21.05
CA PHE A 165 -21.49 -10.58 -20.79
C PHE A 165 -21.94 -9.55 -21.84
N VAL A 166 -21.07 -8.60 -22.19
CA VAL A 166 -21.36 -7.60 -23.24
C VAL A 166 -21.61 -8.27 -24.59
N LYS A 167 -20.78 -9.25 -24.97
CA LYS A 167 -20.98 -10.01 -26.22
C LYS A 167 -22.33 -10.70 -26.24
N ASN A 168 -22.70 -11.38 -25.16
CA ASN A 168 -24.01 -12.05 -25.07
C ASN A 168 -25.19 -11.07 -25.17
N LEU A 169 -25.08 -9.88 -24.59
CA LEU A 169 -26.11 -8.84 -24.73
C LEU A 169 -26.24 -8.38 -26.19
N ILE A 170 -25.12 -8.16 -26.87
CA ILE A 170 -25.14 -7.71 -28.27
C ILE A 170 -25.61 -8.83 -29.21
N ASP A 171 -25.24 -10.08 -28.96
CA ASP A 171 -25.71 -11.21 -29.77
C ASP A 171 -27.23 -11.41 -29.63
N LYS A 172 -27.78 -11.13 -28.44
CA LYS A 172 -29.21 -11.29 -28.15
C LYS A 172 -30.05 -10.13 -28.65
N TYR A 173 -29.60 -8.89 -28.46
CA TYR A 173 -30.40 -7.68 -28.72
C TYR A 173 -29.88 -6.82 -29.87
N GLY A 174 -28.71 -7.13 -30.41
CA GLY A 174 -28.03 -6.28 -31.39
C GLY A 174 -27.41 -5.04 -30.76
N MET A 175 -26.85 -4.18 -31.62
CA MET A 175 -26.34 -2.87 -31.22
C MET A 175 -27.50 -1.87 -31.23
N LEU A 176 -27.98 -1.49 -30.05
CA LEU A 176 -29.18 -0.69 -29.88
C LEU A 176 -28.87 0.82 -29.96
N SER A 177 -29.66 1.55 -30.74
CA SER A 177 -29.67 3.02 -30.73
C SER A 177 -30.33 3.55 -29.44
N LYS A 178 -30.09 4.82 -29.10
CA LYS A 178 -30.62 5.48 -27.87
C LYS A 178 -32.13 5.33 -27.64
N GLU A 179 -32.91 5.05 -28.69
CA GLU A 179 -34.37 4.88 -28.64
C GLU A 179 -34.83 3.49 -28.17
N ASN A 180 -33.96 2.47 -28.21
CA ASN A 180 -34.25 1.10 -27.77
C ASN A 180 -33.40 0.74 -26.53
N ALA A 181 -33.49 1.55 -25.47
CA ALA A 181 -32.73 1.28 -24.24
C ALA A 181 -33.26 0.03 -23.54
N LEU A 182 -32.34 -0.87 -23.14
CA LEU A 182 -32.67 -2.06 -22.36
C LEU A 182 -33.18 -1.68 -20.97
N SER A 183 -34.06 -2.52 -20.42
CA SER A 183 -34.51 -2.33 -19.05
C SER A 183 -33.37 -2.57 -18.04
N PRO A 184 -33.37 -1.93 -16.87
CA PRO A 184 -32.37 -2.17 -15.82
C PRO A 184 -32.29 -3.64 -15.37
N GLU A 185 -33.38 -4.38 -15.50
CA GLU A 185 -33.47 -5.81 -15.14
C GLU A 185 -32.69 -6.69 -16.11
N GLU A 186 -32.76 -6.40 -17.41
CA GLU A 186 -32.00 -7.10 -18.45
C GLU A 186 -30.51 -6.71 -18.44
N MET A 187 -30.21 -5.50 -17.97
CA MET A 187 -28.85 -4.98 -17.74
C MET A 187 -28.30 -5.34 -16.35
N THR A 188 -28.86 -6.34 -15.68
CA THR A 188 -28.37 -6.80 -14.37
C THR A 188 -27.84 -8.23 -14.45
N LEU A 189 -26.62 -8.45 -13.96
CA LEU A 189 -26.00 -9.78 -13.83
C LEU A 189 -25.83 -10.10 -12.35
N THR A 190 -26.47 -11.18 -11.88
CA THR A 190 -26.28 -11.68 -10.52
C THR A 190 -25.56 -13.01 -10.57
N GLU A 191 -24.38 -13.08 -9.96
CA GLU A 191 -23.59 -14.30 -9.83
C GLU A 191 -23.37 -14.63 -8.36
N GLU A 192 -23.42 -15.92 -8.07
CA GLU A 192 -23.29 -16.41 -6.71
C GLU A 192 -22.37 -17.63 -6.72
N ASN A 193 -21.33 -17.59 -5.89
CA ASN A 193 -20.47 -18.74 -5.63
C ASN A 193 -20.57 -19.13 -4.14
N GLU A 194 -19.78 -20.11 -3.74
CA GLU A 194 -19.76 -20.61 -2.36
C GLU A 194 -19.39 -19.54 -1.32
N LYS A 195 -18.60 -18.52 -1.72
CA LYS A 195 -17.98 -17.54 -0.81
C LYS A 195 -18.57 -16.14 -0.91
N VAL A 196 -19.19 -15.79 -2.04
CA VAL A 196 -19.64 -14.43 -2.32
C VAL A 196 -20.80 -14.42 -3.31
N LYS A 197 -21.71 -13.47 -3.12
CA LYS A 197 -22.75 -13.08 -4.06
C LYS A 197 -22.40 -11.69 -4.63
N VAL A 198 -22.29 -11.60 -5.95
CA VAL A 198 -21.96 -10.37 -6.66
C VAL A 198 -23.10 -10.02 -7.60
N LYS A 199 -23.58 -8.78 -7.53
CA LYS A 199 -24.60 -8.23 -8.43
C LYS A 199 -24.02 -7.04 -9.19
N PHE A 200 -23.98 -7.15 -10.52
CA PHE A 200 -23.63 -6.07 -11.44
C PHE A 200 -24.91 -5.44 -11.97
N ILE A 201 -24.97 -4.11 -11.94
CA ILE A 201 -26.04 -3.33 -12.54
C ILE A 201 -25.39 -2.41 -13.56
N PHE A 202 -25.54 -2.73 -14.84
CA PHE A 202 -24.95 -1.94 -15.92
C PHE A 202 -25.83 -0.72 -16.19
N LEU A 203 -25.21 0.46 -16.22
CA LEU A 203 -25.89 1.73 -16.50
C LEU A 203 -25.82 2.05 -17.98
N ASN A 204 -24.64 1.87 -18.59
CA ASN A 204 -24.41 2.13 -20.00
C ASN A 204 -23.23 1.30 -20.50
N ILE A 205 -23.34 0.81 -21.73
CA ILE A 205 -22.31 0.07 -22.44
C ILE A 205 -22.17 0.73 -23.81
N SER A 206 -21.01 1.32 -24.10
CA SER A 206 -20.72 1.94 -25.37
C SER A 206 -19.55 1.23 -26.06
N GLY A 207 -19.59 1.14 -27.38
CA GLY A 207 -18.58 0.44 -28.16
C GLY A 207 -18.68 0.78 -29.63
N ASN A 208 -17.64 0.41 -30.37
CA ASN A 208 -17.64 0.53 -31.82
C ASN A 208 -17.63 -0.87 -32.44
N LYS A 209 -18.32 -1.02 -33.57
CA LYS A 209 -18.16 -2.21 -34.41
C LYS A 209 -16.75 -2.18 -35.01
N SER A 210 -15.97 -3.26 -34.85
CA SER A 210 -14.69 -3.39 -35.53
C SER A 210 -14.93 -3.87 -36.96
N ASP A 211 -14.32 -3.21 -37.94
CA ASP A 211 -14.50 -3.52 -39.36
C ASP A 211 -13.70 -4.75 -39.83
N THR A 212 -12.67 -5.18 -39.10
CA THR A 212 -11.70 -6.21 -39.56
C THR A 212 -11.94 -7.61 -39.00
N ASN A 213 -12.79 -7.75 -38.00
CA ASN A 213 -13.29 -9.02 -37.49
C ASN A 213 -14.67 -8.74 -36.90
N ARG A 214 -15.63 -9.66 -37.01
CA ARG A 214 -16.97 -9.55 -36.38
C ARG A 214 -16.94 -9.48 -34.84
N GLY A 215 -15.83 -9.06 -34.23
CA GLY A 215 -15.70 -8.77 -32.81
C GLY A 215 -16.02 -7.31 -32.54
N ILE A 216 -16.93 -7.06 -31.60
CA ILE A 216 -17.22 -5.72 -31.10
C ILE A 216 -16.30 -5.48 -29.91
N ASN A 217 -15.63 -4.33 -29.91
CA ASN A 217 -14.79 -3.90 -28.79
C ASN A 217 -15.60 -2.87 -27.97
N PRO A 218 -16.05 -3.23 -26.76
CA PRO A 218 -16.61 -2.23 -25.86
C PRO A 218 -15.54 -1.18 -25.58
N LYS A 219 -15.91 0.10 -25.71
CA LYS A 219 -15.04 1.24 -25.37
C LYS A 219 -15.25 1.65 -23.92
N GLU A 220 -16.49 1.62 -23.45
CA GLU A 220 -16.86 2.07 -22.12
C GLU A 220 -17.95 1.19 -21.53
N ILE A 221 -17.77 0.79 -20.27
CA ILE A 221 -18.75 0.02 -19.51
C ILE A 221 -18.90 0.70 -18.15
N ASN A 222 -20.07 1.28 -17.90
CA ASN A 222 -20.42 1.90 -16.64
C ASN A 222 -21.38 1.00 -15.88
N PHE A 223 -21.02 0.62 -14.65
CA PHE A 223 -21.80 -0.31 -13.83
C PHE A 223 -21.63 -0.05 -12.33
N TYR A 224 -22.63 -0.43 -11.55
CA TYR A 224 -22.51 -0.63 -10.11
C TYR A 224 -22.24 -2.09 -9.82
N MET A 225 -21.38 -2.35 -8.84
CA MET A 225 -21.13 -3.70 -8.34
C MET A 225 -21.45 -3.76 -6.85
N LEU A 226 -22.40 -4.62 -6.49
CA LEU A 226 -22.77 -4.92 -5.12
C LEU A 226 -22.19 -6.27 -4.74
N VAL A 227 -21.45 -6.31 -3.63
CA VAL A 227 -20.77 -7.51 -3.15
C VAL A 227 -21.31 -7.85 -1.77
N LYS A 228 -21.85 -9.07 -1.62
CA LYS A 228 -22.27 -9.64 -0.34
C LYS A 228 -21.45 -10.89 -0.06
N ILE A 229 -20.70 -10.86 1.03
CA ILE A 229 -19.91 -11.99 1.50
C ILE A 229 -20.83 -12.98 2.23
N LYS A 230 -20.62 -14.28 2.04
CA LYS A 230 -21.33 -15.35 2.74
C LYS A 230 -20.57 -15.80 3.98
#